data_AF-A0A848UQ03-F1
#
_entry.id   AF-A0A848UQ03-F1
#
_cell.length_a   1.000
_cell.length_b   1.000
_cell.length_c   1.000
_cell.angle_alpha   90.00
_cell.angle_beta   90.00
_cell.angle_gamma   90.00
#
_symmetry.space_group_name_H-M   'P 1'
#
loop_
_entity.id
_entity.type
_entity.pdbx_description
1 polymer ?
#
loop_
_entity_poly.entity_id
_entity_poly.type
_entity_poly.pdbx_seq_one_letter_code
_entity_poly.pdbx_strand_id
1 'polypeptide(L)'
;MKFKLLFITALFYCLSFGQANEKITTIQTVEILNGNTEEAIYYFENNWKQLRIMAINKNYIDSFQLLKSTFSDESPFHLILITTYSNKNQYDQREKNFTELIKEKGDLKLLNDKVPSEFRKSAFVVEGAAHLE
;
A
#
# COMPACT_ATOMS: atom_id res chain seq x y z
N MET A 1 -5.38 5.99 -53.28
CA MET A 1 -4.32 5.93 -52.24
C MET A 1 -4.73 6.52 -50.89
N LYS A 2 -5.48 7.64 -50.83
CA LYS A 2 -5.85 8.31 -49.56
C LYS A 2 -6.70 7.44 -48.61
N PHE A 3 -7.64 6.64 -49.13
CA PHE A 3 -8.46 5.73 -48.31
C PHE A 3 -7.71 4.51 -47.75
N LYS A 4 -6.66 4.03 -48.43
CA LYS A 4 -5.83 2.91 -47.93
C LYS A 4 -4.99 3.32 -46.71
N LEU A 5 -4.55 4.60 -46.67
CA LEU A 5 -3.78 5.14 -45.55
C LEU A 5 -4.64 5.28 -44.28
N LEU A 6 -5.92 5.63 -44.43
CA LEU A 6 -6.87 5.85 -43.33
C LEU A 6 -7.24 4.54 -42.61
N PHE A 7 -7.24 3.41 -43.33
CA PHE A 7 -7.49 2.08 -42.78
C PHE A 7 -6.33 1.57 -41.91
N ILE A 8 -5.09 1.89 -42.30
CA ILE A 8 -3.88 1.47 -41.56
C ILE A 8 -3.80 2.20 -40.22
N THR A 9 -4.15 3.49 -40.19
CA THR A 9 -4.20 4.25 -38.93
C THR A 9 -5.29 3.73 -37.98
N ALA A 10 -6.45 3.29 -38.49
CA ALA A 10 -7.52 2.76 -37.65
C ALA A 10 -7.16 1.41 -36.99
N LEU A 11 -6.41 0.54 -37.68
CA LEU A 11 -5.96 -0.75 -37.15
C LEU A 11 -4.96 -0.63 -35.99
N PHE A 12 -4.17 0.44 -35.93
CA PHE A 12 -3.24 0.69 -34.81
C PHE A 12 -3.95 1.16 -33.52
N TYR A 13 -5.13 1.77 -33.61
CA TYR A 13 -5.88 2.22 -32.42
C TYR A 13 -6.60 1.09 -31.68
N CYS A 14 -6.86 -0.05 -32.33
CA CYS A 14 -7.58 -1.18 -31.72
C CYS A 14 -6.70 -2.06 -30.81
N LEU A 15 -5.37 -1.90 -30.83
CA LEU A 15 -4.45 -2.73 -30.02
C LEU A 15 -4.25 -2.20 -28.57
N SER A 16 -4.87 -1.08 -28.21
CA SER A 16 -4.58 -0.37 -26.95
C SER A 16 -5.53 -0.70 -25.79
N PHE A 17 -6.53 -1.57 -25.98
CA PHE A 17 -7.62 -1.79 -25.01
C PHE A 17 -7.68 -3.21 -24.46
N GLY A 18 -6.57 -3.67 -23.88
CA GLY A 18 -6.49 -4.99 -23.23
C GLY A 18 -5.26 -5.17 -22.35
N GLN A 19 -4.76 -4.10 -21.70
CA GLN A 19 -3.74 -4.29 -20.68
C GLN A 19 -4.40 -4.88 -19.45
N ALA A 20 -4.01 -6.11 -19.11
CA ALA A 20 -4.44 -6.74 -17.87
C ALA A 20 -4.04 -5.88 -16.67
N ASN A 21 -4.87 -5.87 -15.63
CA ASN A 21 -4.58 -5.10 -14.43
C ASN A 21 -3.35 -5.68 -13.73
N GLU A 22 -2.19 -5.04 -13.89
CA GLU A 22 -0.92 -5.47 -13.30
C GLU A 22 -0.77 -5.09 -11.82
N LYS A 23 -1.78 -4.42 -11.23
CA LYS A 23 -1.69 -3.95 -9.85
C LYS A 23 -1.64 -5.13 -8.88
N ILE A 24 -0.74 -4.99 -7.92
CA ILE A 24 -0.55 -5.96 -6.84
C ILE A 24 -0.83 -5.26 -5.53
N THR A 25 -1.60 -5.86 -4.64
CA THR A 25 -1.93 -5.29 -3.34
C THR A 25 -1.40 -6.15 -2.20
N THR A 26 -0.85 -5.49 -1.19
CA THR A 26 -0.61 -6.05 0.14
C THR A 26 -1.66 -5.50 1.11
N ILE A 27 -2.26 -6.39 1.90
CA ILE A 27 -3.21 -6.03 2.95
C ILE A 27 -2.63 -6.54 4.27
N GLN A 28 -2.46 -5.66 5.24
CA GLN A 28 -2.06 -6.04 6.59
C GLN A 28 -3.11 -5.56 7.58
N THR A 29 -3.57 -6.44 8.45
CA THR A 29 -4.42 -6.07 9.58
C THR A 29 -3.62 -6.01 10.87
N VAL A 30 -3.99 -5.08 11.75
CA VAL A 30 -3.26 -4.81 12.99
C VAL A 30 -4.21 -4.81 14.17
N GLU A 31 -3.86 -5.58 15.19
CA GLU A 31 -4.50 -5.52 16.50
C GLU A 31 -3.76 -4.50 17.38
N ILE A 32 -4.53 -3.61 18.02
CA ILE A 32 -4.02 -2.68 19.02
C ILE A 32 -4.06 -3.38 20.38
N LEU A 33 -2.95 -3.32 21.10
CA LEU A 33 -2.75 -4.03 22.36
C LEU A 33 -2.96 -3.10 23.56
N ASN A 34 -3.45 -3.68 24.67
CA ASN A 34 -3.45 -3.05 26.00
C ASN A 34 -4.14 -1.66 26.05
N GLY A 35 -5.16 -1.43 25.23
CA GLY A 35 -5.88 -0.16 25.18
C GLY A 35 -5.07 1.02 24.61
N ASN A 36 -3.93 0.78 23.97
CA ASN A 36 -3.02 1.81 23.45
C ASN A 36 -3.49 2.44 22.11
N THR A 37 -4.78 2.74 21.99
CA THR A 37 -5.38 3.22 20.74
C THR A 37 -4.74 4.53 20.27
N GLU A 38 -4.57 5.50 21.16
CA GLU A 38 -4.01 6.81 20.80
C GLU A 38 -2.56 6.70 20.29
N GLU A 39 -1.71 5.94 21.00
CA GLU A 39 -0.34 5.64 20.57
C GLU A 39 -0.31 4.96 19.21
N ALA A 40 -1.13 3.92 19.01
CA ALA A 40 -1.16 3.18 17.76
C ALA A 40 -1.61 4.06 16.59
N ILE A 41 -2.68 4.84 16.75
CA ILE A 41 -3.17 5.75 15.71
C ILE A 41 -2.11 6.81 15.39
N TYR A 42 -1.50 7.42 16.41
CA TYR A 42 -0.41 8.38 16.22
C TYR A 42 0.74 7.76 15.43
N TYR A 43 1.17 6.55 15.79
CA TYR A 43 2.23 5.83 15.11
C TYR A 43 1.92 5.57 13.62
N PHE A 44 0.72 5.08 13.28
CA PHE A 44 0.36 4.77 11.90
C PHE A 44 0.20 6.03 11.04
N GLU A 45 -0.35 7.12 11.60
CA GLU A 45 -0.50 8.40 10.91
C GLU A 45 0.84 9.12 10.66
N ASN A 46 1.76 9.06 11.63
CA ASN A 46 3.02 9.82 11.57
C ASN A 46 4.21 9.04 11.01
N ASN A 47 4.11 7.71 10.94
CA ASN A 47 5.18 6.86 10.42
C ASN A 47 4.73 6.13 9.16
N TRP A 48 3.79 5.19 9.30
CA TRP A 48 3.39 4.32 8.20
C TRP A 48 2.81 5.11 7.02
N LYS A 49 1.83 5.99 7.29
CA LYS A 49 1.18 6.83 6.27
C LYS A 49 2.16 7.79 5.61
N GLN A 50 3.05 8.41 6.39
CA GLN A 50 4.05 9.34 5.84
C GLN A 50 5.01 8.63 4.86
N LEU A 51 5.44 7.41 5.18
CA LEU A 51 6.24 6.60 4.25
C LEU A 51 5.47 6.31 2.95
N ARG A 52 4.17 6.06 3.02
CA ARG A 52 3.36 5.81 1.82
C ARG A 52 3.13 7.08 1.00
N ILE A 53 2.97 8.24 1.63
CA ILE A 53 2.95 9.53 0.93
C ILE A 53 4.26 9.74 0.16
N MET A 54 5.41 9.48 0.80
CA MET A 54 6.71 9.54 0.11
C MET A 54 6.81 8.52 -1.02
N ALA A 55 6.31 7.30 -0.82
CA ALA A 55 6.31 6.24 -1.84
C ALA A 55 5.47 6.60 -3.07
N ILE A 56 4.33 7.27 -2.89
CA ILE A 56 3.54 7.84 -4.01
C ILE A 56 4.37 8.88 -4.76
N ASN A 57 4.98 9.82 -4.05
CA ASN A 57 5.78 10.89 -4.68
C ASN A 57 6.99 10.35 -5.47
N LYS A 58 7.54 9.20 -5.09
CA LYS A 58 8.62 8.51 -5.80
C LYS A 58 8.14 7.45 -6.80
N ASN A 59 6.83 7.32 -7.02
CA ASN A 59 6.22 6.30 -7.90
C ASN A 59 6.56 4.85 -7.52
N TYR A 60 6.84 4.58 -6.25
CA TYR A 60 7.11 3.22 -5.74
C TYR A 60 5.82 2.43 -5.50
N ILE A 61 4.71 3.12 -5.26
CA ILE A 61 3.38 2.52 -5.11
C ILE A 61 2.38 3.32 -5.93
N ASP A 62 1.26 2.69 -6.27
CA ASP A 62 0.13 3.31 -6.96
C ASP A 62 -0.82 4.01 -5.97
N SER A 63 -1.14 3.35 -4.86
CA SER A 63 -2.08 3.87 -3.86
C SER A 63 -1.90 3.20 -2.50
N PHE A 64 -2.49 3.80 -1.47
CA PHE A 64 -2.54 3.21 -0.13
C PHE A 64 -3.81 3.65 0.63
N GLN A 65 -4.21 2.86 1.62
CA GLN A 65 -5.29 3.20 2.54
C GLN A 65 -4.93 2.76 3.97
N LEU A 66 -5.29 3.61 4.93
CA LEU A 66 -5.26 3.30 6.37
C LEU A 66 -6.70 3.36 6.86
N LEU A 67 -7.28 2.20 7.17
CA LEU A 67 -8.67 2.07 7.58
C LEU A 67 -8.75 1.65 9.04
N LYS A 68 -9.75 2.15 9.76
CA LYS A 68 -10.08 1.71 11.11
C LYS A 68 -11.25 0.72 11.05
N SER A 69 -11.15 -0.37 11.82
CA SER A 69 -12.21 -1.35 12.03
C SER A 69 -12.63 -1.39 13.50
N THR A 70 -13.81 -1.95 13.73
CA THR A 70 -14.25 -2.35 15.06
C THR A 70 -13.70 -3.75 15.35
N PHE A 71 -13.07 -3.93 16.49
CA PHE A 71 -12.60 -5.24 16.94
C PHE A 71 -13.79 -6.14 17.28
N SER A 72 -13.76 -7.38 16.78
CA SER A 72 -14.67 -8.46 17.18
C SER A 72 -13.96 -9.81 17.12
N ASP A 73 -14.60 -10.88 17.59
CA ASP A 73 -14.04 -12.23 17.49
C ASP A 73 -13.90 -12.68 16.02
N GLU A 74 -14.79 -12.21 15.13
CA GLU A 74 -14.67 -12.49 13.68
C GLU A 74 -13.65 -11.57 12.97
N SER A 75 -13.29 -10.44 13.59
CA SER A 75 -12.33 -9.48 13.05
C SER A 75 -11.42 -8.97 14.18
N PRO A 76 -10.45 -9.78 14.64
CA PRO A 76 -9.62 -9.48 15.80
C PRO A 76 -8.51 -8.49 15.46
N PHE A 77 -8.87 -7.35 14.85
CA PHE A 77 -7.97 -6.28 14.45
C PHE A 77 -8.72 -4.94 14.46
N HIS A 78 -7.96 -3.87 14.62
CA HIS A 78 -8.47 -2.51 14.74
C HIS A 78 -8.12 -1.64 13.53
N LEU A 79 -7.10 -2.04 12.75
CA LEU A 79 -6.63 -1.29 11.60
C LEU A 79 -6.40 -2.23 10.41
N ILE A 80 -6.65 -1.70 9.21
CA ILE A 80 -6.36 -2.33 7.92
C ILE A 80 -5.45 -1.40 7.13
N LEU A 81 -4.32 -1.93 6.70
CA LEU A 81 -3.28 -1.25 5.96
C LEU A 81 -3.26 -1.81 4.55
N ILE A 82 -3.57 -1.00 3.56
CA ILE A 82 -3.59 -1.41 2.16
C ILE A 82 -2.49 -0.65 1.44
N THR A 83 -1.64 -1.35 0.69
CA THR A 83 -0.65 -0.75 -0.21
C THR A 83 -0.78 -1.44 -1.56
N THR A 84 -1.01 -0.67 -2.61
CA THR A 84 -1.15 -1.16 -3.98
C THR A 84 0.02 -0.67 -4.80
N TYR A 85 0.69 -1.59 -5.47
CA TYR A 85 1.82 -1.37 -6.36
C TYR A 85 1.31 -1.34 -7.79
N SER A 86 1.92 -0.51 -8.63
CA SER A 86 1.50 -0.36 -10.03
C SER A 86 1.77 -1.59 -10.89
N ASN A 87 2.81 -2.37 -10.55
CA ASN A 87 3.19 -3.58 -11.26
C ASN A 87 4.12 -4.48 -10.40
N LYS A 88 4.45 -5.66 -10.95
CA LYS A 88 5.34 -6.64 -10.30
C LYS A 88 6.73 -6.10 -9.98
N ASN A 89 7.32 -5.27 -10.85
CA ASN A 89 8.64 -4.72 -10.60
C ASN A 89 8.66 -3.84 -9.33
N GLN A 90 7.64 -2.97 -9.16
CA GLN A 90 7.53 -2.17 -7.94
C GLN A 90 7.27 -3.04 -6.69
N TYR A 91 6.44 -4.07 -6.83
CA TYR A 91 6.19 -5.01 -5.74
C TYR A 91 7.45 -5.78 -5.32
N ASP A 92 8.25 -6.27 -6.27
CA ASP A 92 9.49 -7.02 -5.99
C ASP A 92 10.55 -6.12 -5.35
N GLN A 93 10.60 -4.83 -5.70
CA GLN A 93 11.54 -3.85 -5.14
C GLN A 93 11.07 -3.22 -3.82
N ARG A 94 9.89 -3.60 -3.30
CA ARG A 94 9.25 -2.91 -2.15
C ARG A 94 10.15 -2.79 -0.92
N GLU A 95 10.86 -3.86 -0.55
CA GLU A 95 11.72 -3.88 0.65
C GLU A 95 12.87 -2.88 0.52
N LYS A 96 13.52 -2.86 -0.64
CA LYS A 96 14.59 -1.90 -0.95
C LYS A 96 14.04 -0.47 -0.93
N ASN A 97 12.95 -0.23 -1.65
CA ASN A 97 12.31 1.08 -1.76
C ASN A 97 11.90 1.62 -0.39
N PHE A 98 11.22 0.84 0.44
CA PHE A 98 10.82 1.27 1.77
C PHE A 98 12.00 1.40 2.74
N THR A 99 13.07 0.60 2.60
CA THR A 99 14.30 0.78 3.38
C THR A 99 14.95 2.14 3.10
N GLU A 100 14.98 2.56 1.84
CA GLU A 100 15.48 3.88 1.45
C GLU A 100 14.60 5.00 2.02
N LEU A 101 13.27 4.86 1.94
CA LEU A 101 12.33 5.83 2.52
C LEU A 101 12.46 5.95 4.04
N ILE A 102 12.67 4.84 4.75
CA ILE A 102 12.88 4.84 6.20
C ILE A 102 14.15 5.61 6.55
N LYS A 103 15.25 5.38 5.82
CA LYS A 103 16.50 6.12 6.01
C LYS A 103 16.33 7.61 5.74
N GLU A 104 15.59 7.98 4.70
CA GLU A 104 15.31 9.38 4.35
C GLU A 104 14.40 10.07 5.38
N LYS A 105 13.39 9.37 5.89
CA LYS A 105 12.44 9.91 6.88
C LYS A 105 13.09 10.11 8.26
N GLY A 106 14.05 9.26 8.64
CA GLY A 106 14.68 9.28 9.95
C GLY A 106 13.83 8.62 11.03
N ASP A 107 13.94 9.13 12.26
CA ASP A 107 13.43 8.45 13.46
C ASP A 107 11.91 8.25 13.48
N LEU A 108 11.50 7.23 14.24
CA LEU A 108 10.11 6.93 14.52
C LEU A 108 9.50 8.00 15.43
N LYS A 109 8.31 8.46 15.05
CA LYS A 109 7.49 9.35 15.89
C LYS A 109 6.58 8.51 16.77
N LEU A 110 6.80 8.56 18.07
CA LEU A 110 5.96 7.92 19.09
C LEU A 110 5.29 8.99 19.93
N LEU A 111 4.08 8.71 20.42
CA LEU A 111 3.37 9.64 21.30
C LEU A 111 3.92 9.55 22.74
N ASN A 112 4.41 8.36 23.12
CA ASN A 112 5.00 8.05 24.42
C ASN A 112 6.27 7.19 24.24
N ASP A 113 6.88 6.74 25.35
CA ASP A 113 8.11 5.92 25.34
C ASP A 113 7.89 4.43 25.01
N LYS A 114 6.69 4.06 24.55
CA LYS A 114 6.34 2.66 24.24
C LYS A 114 6.90 2.27 22.88
N VAL A 115 7.55 1.11 22.78
CA VAL A 115 7.98 0.56 21.50
C VAL A 115 6.82 -0.10 20.75
N PRO A 116 6.86 -0.20 19.41
CA PRO A 116 5.73 -0.73 18.62
C PRO A 116 5.18 -2.08 19.07
N SER A 117 6.02 -3.00 19.54
CA SER A 117 5.58 -4.31 20.01
C SER A 117 4.70 -4.26 21.28
N GLU A 118 4.71 -3.16 22.02
CA GLU A 118 3.90 -3.01 23.24
C GLU A 118 2.46 -2.56 22.96
N PHE A 119 2.22 -1.96 21.80
CA PHE A 119 0.91 -1.40 21.44
C PHE A 119 0.31 -1.95 20.15
N ARG A 120 1.07 -2.71 19.36
CA ARG A 120 0.54 -3.35 18.14
C ARG A 120 1.07 -4.77 17.94
N LYS A 121 0.26 -5.59 17.26
CA LYS A 121 0.73 -6.81 16.59
C LYS A 121 0.06 -6.94 15.22
N SER A 122 0.77 -7.56 14.28
CA SER A 122 0.16 -7.94 13.00
C SER A 122 -0.80 -9.09 13.26
N ALA A 123 -2.05 -8.96 12.83
CA ALA A 123 -3.05 -10.02 12.97
C ALA A 123 -3.05 -10.92 11.73
N PHE A 124 -3.11 -10.34 10.53
CA PHE A 124 -3.09 -11.06 9.27
C PHE A 124 -2.38 -10.26 8.17
N VAL A 125 -1.80 -10.96 7.19
CA VAL A 125 -1.15 -10.35 6.02
C VAL A 125 -1.53 -11.12 4.77
N VAL A 126 -2.05 -10.40 3.77
CA VAL A 126 -2.19 -10.85 2.39
C VAL A 126 -1.08 -10.23 1.58
N GLU A 127 -0.31 -11.07 0.91
CA GLU A 127 0.75 -10.68 -0.01
C GLU A 127 0.33 -10.98 -1.45
N GLY A 128 0.72 -10.13 -2.39
CA GLY A 128 0.60 -10.45 -3.81
C GLY A 128 -0.82 -10.50 -4.37
N ALA A 129 -1.82 -9.87 -3.74
CA ALA A 129 -3.20 -9.93 -4.21
C ALA A 129 -3.33 -9.24 -5.58
N ALA A 130 -3.73 -10.00 -6.60
CA ALA A 130 -4.01 -9.49 -7.93
C ALA A 130 -5.43 -8.89 -7.98
N HIS A 131 -5.60 -7.86 -8.80
CA HIS A 131 -6.91 -7.26 -9.05
C HIS A 131 -7.59 -8.02 -10.18
N LEU A 132 -8.87 -8.39 -9.99
CA LEU A 132 -9.70 -8.88 -11.08
C LEU A 132 -10.16 -7.68 -11.92
N GLU A 133 -10.13 -7.83 -13.24
CA GLU A 133 -10.57 -6.80 -14.21
C GLU A 133 -12.05 -6.42 -14.06
#